data_AF-A0A2U8WLP6-F1
#
_entry.id   AF-A0A2U8WLP6-F1
#
_cell.length_a   1.000
_cell.length_b   1.000
_cell.length_c   1.000
_cell.angle_alpha   90.00
_cell.angle_beta   90.00
_cell.angle_gamma   90.00
#
_symmetry.space_group_name_H-M   'P 1'
#
loop_
_entity.id
_entity.type
_entity.pdbx_description
1 polymer ?
#
loop_
_entity_poly.entity_id
_entity_poly.type
_entity_poly.pdbx_seq_one_letter_code
_entity_poly.pdbx_strand_id
1 'polypeptide(L)' 'MTWILLQEGRPLFCGTYADALDYGERHQFIARSWHVDGTETGTRILDRSIMLLPEAMWARRRRAAA' A
#
# COMPACT_ATOMS: atom_id res chain seq x y z
N MET A 1 11.83 -7.00 1.99
CA MET A 1 10.70 -7.03 2.95
C MET A 1 9.42 -6.91 2.16
N THR A 2 8.46 -7.83 2.38
CA THR A 2 7.22 -7.92 1.59
C THR A 2 6.15 -6.97 2.13
N TRP A 3 5.52 -6.22 1.23
CA TRP A 3 4.41 -5.33 1.47
C TRP A 3 3.15 -5.84 0.77
N ILE A 4 2.01 -5.62 1.42
CA ILE A 4 0.71 -6.03 0.90
C ILE A 4 -0.16 -4.78 0.78
N LEU A 5 -0.78 -4.61 -0.39
CA LEU A 5 -1.89 -3.70 -0.59
C LEU A 5 -3.18 -4.50 -0.42
N LEU A 6 -4.03 -4.05 0.50
CA LEU A 6 -5.33 -4.65 0.79
C LEU A 6 -6.44 -3.69 0.36
N GLN A 7 -7.56 -4.24 -0.11
CA GLN A 7 -8.82 -3.55 -0.25
C GLN A 7 -9.89 -4.32 0.52
N GLU A 8 -10.53 -3.67 1.50
CA GLU A 8 -11.56 -4.29 2.34
C GLU A 8 -11.09 -5.63 2.98
N GLY A 9 -9.80 -5.68 3.36
CA GLY A 9 -9.18 -6.87 3.94
C GLY A 9 -8.75 -7.96 2.95
N ARG A 10 -8.99 -7.78 1.65
CA ARG A 10 -8.56 -8.71 0.59
C ARG A 10 -7.25 -8.23 -0.04
N PRO A 11 -6.27 -9.12 -0.27
CA PRO A 11 -5.03 -8.74 -0.93
C PRO A 11 -5.26 -8.43 -2.41
N LEU A 12 -4.83 -7.24 -2.83
CA LEU A 12 -4.76 -6.81 -4.23
C LEU A 12 -3.36 -7.01 -4.81
N PHE A 13 -2.34 -6.74 -4.01
CA PHE A 13 -0.94 -6.79 -4.43
C PHE A 13 -0.03 -7.30 -3.31
N CYS A 14 1.03 -8.02 -3.67
CA CYS A 14 2.07 -8.50 -2.77
C CYS A 14 3.44 -8.35 -3.46
N GLY A 15 4.38 -7.64 -2.84
CA GLY A 15 5.68 -7.38 -3.44
C GLY A 15 6.54 -6.43 -2.63
N THR A 16 7.40 -5.67 -3.30
CA THR A 16 8.20 -4.65 -2.60
C THR A 16 7.32 -3.43 -2.27
N TYR A 17 7.82 -2.55 -1.39
CA TYR A 17 7.14 -1.29 -1.08
C TYR A 17 6.98 -0.42 -2.32
N ALA A 18 8.04 -0.29 -3.13
CA ALA A 18 8.02 0.51 -4.35
C ALA A 18 6.99 -0.02 -5.35
N ASP A 19 6.97 -1.34 -5.60
CA ASP A 19 5.99 -1.93 -6.50
C ASP A 19 4.55 -1.77 -5.99
N ALA A 20 4.34 -1.81 -4.67
CA ALA A 20 3.02 -1.59 -4.08
C ALA A 20 2.54 -0.15 -4.24
N LEU A 21 3.45 0.83 -4.15
CA LEU A 21 3.15 2.23 -4.44
C LEU A 21 2.85 2.44 -5.92
N ASP A 22 3.67 1.87 -6.81
CA ASP A 22 3.47 1.98 -8.25
C ASP A 22 2.16 1.32 -8.69
N TYR A 23 1.82 0.16 -8.11
CA TYR A 23 0.53 -0.49 -8.31
C TYR A 23 -0.60 0.40 -7.79
N GLY A 24 -0.50 0.91 -6.56
CA GLY A 24 -1.51 1.79 -5.97
C GLY A 24 -1.72 3.08 -6.77
N GLU A 25 -0.68 3.67 -7.32
CA GLU A 25 -0.74 4.88 -8.14
C GLU A 25 -1.40 4.61 -9.50
N ARG A 26 -1.00 3.53 -10.19
CA ARG A 26 -1.62 3.11 -11.45
C ARG A 26 -3.12 2.82 -11.33
N HIS A 27 -3.54 2.32 -10.17
CA HIS A 27 -4.94 2.00 -9.89
C HIS A 27 -5.69 3.10 -9.13
N GLN A 28 -5.11 4.30 -8.98
CA GLN A 28 -5.72 5.47 -8.32
C GLN A 28 -6.10 5.24 -6.84
N PHE A 29 -5.45 4.29 -6.17
CA PHE A 29 -5.58 4.04 -4.74
C PHE A 29 -4.62 4.90 -3.90
N ILE A 30 -3.49 5.28 -4.50
CA ILE A 30 -2.43 6.05 -3.86
C ILE A 30 -2.11 7.25 -4.74
N ALA A 31 -1.92 8.41 -4.14
CA ALA A 31 -1.34 9.58 -4.79
C ALA A 31 0.04 9.84 -4.21
N ARG A 32 1.03 10.01 -5.10
CA ARG A 32 2.36 10.49 -4.75
C ARG A 32 2.49 11.91 -5.25
N SER A 33 3.05 12.76 -4.41
CA SER A 33 3.35 14.15 -4.74
C SER A 33 4.86 14.30 -4.85
N TRP A 34 5.30 15.12 -5.79
CA TRP A 34 6.71 15.26 -6.14
C TRP A 34 7.08 16.74 -6.20
N HIS A 35 8.28 17.07 -5.76
CA HIS A 35 8.91 18.35 -6.07
C HIS A 35 9.34 18.37 -7.54
N VAL A 36 9.60 19.57 -8.07
CA VAL A 36 10.07 19.77 -9.45
C VAL A 36 11.42 19.08 -9.69
N ASP A 37 12.22 18.89 -8.65
CA ASP A 37 13.53 18.22 -8.69
C ASP A 37 13.44 16.68 -8.66
N GLY A 38 12.23 16.11 -8.58
CA GLY A 38 12.01 14.66 -8.53
C GLY A 38 12.03 14.06 -7.12
N THR A 39 12.16 14.88 -6.07
CA THR A 39 12.05 14.40 -4.68
C THR A 39 10.59 14.15 -4.31
N GLU A 40 10.27 12.99 -3.72
CA GLU A 40 8.91 12.72 -3.25
C GLU A 40 8.58 13.60 -2.03
N THR A 41 7.48 14.34 -2.11
CA THR A 41 6.99 15.22 -1.03
C THR A 41 6.00 14.55 -0.11
N GLY A 42 5.31 13.53 -0.61
CA GLY A 42 4.39 12.76 0.20
C GLY A 42 3.68 11.68 -0.58
N THR A 43 3.27 10.67 0.19
CA THR A 43 2.44 9.56 -0.27
C THR A 43 1.14 9.59 0.53
N ARG A 44 -0.01 9.53 -0.16
CA ARG A 44 -1.34 9.51 0.45
C ARG A 44 -2.17 8.37 -0.12
N ILE A 45 -2.80 7.60 0.76
CA ILE A 45 -3.86 6.65 0.38
C ILE A 45 -5.13 7.46 0.12
N LEU A 46 -5.71 7.32 -1.08
CA LEU A 46 -6.88 8.07 -1.54
C LEU A 46 -8.20 7.41 -1.11
N ASP A 47 -8.22 6.09 -1.04
CA ASP A 47 -9.41 5.29 -0.71
C ASP A 47 -9.28 4.70 0.71
N ARG A 48 -10.29 4.92 1.56
CA ARG A 48 -10.31 4.43 2.95
C ARG A 48 -10.42 2.92 3.07
N SER A 49 -10.88 2.25 2.02
CA SER A 49 -10.91 0.78 1.95
C SER A 49 -9.51 0.18 1.74
N ILE A 50 -8.55 1.01 1.33
CA ILE A 50 -7.19 0.59 1.03
C ILE A 50 -6.31 0.64 2.28
N MET A 51 -5.53 -0.41 2.47
CA MET A 51 -4.46 -0.44 3.46
C MET A 51 -3.17 -0.92 2.82
N LEU A 52 -2.07 -0.22 3.12
CA LEU A 52 -0.72 -0.63 2.77
C LEU A 52 0.02 -1.00 4.06
N LEU A 53 0.45 -2.24 4.19
CA LEU A 53 1.17 -2.69 5.38
C LEU A 53 2.14 -3.84 5.09
N PRO A 54 3.18 -4.01 5.94
CA PRO A 54 4.07 -5.17 5.86
C PRO A 54 3.33 -6.49 6.02
N GLU A 55 3.69 -7.50 5.24
CA GLU A 55 3.08 -8.84 5.27
C GLU A 55 3.01 -9.43 6.69
N ALA A 56 4.07 -9.25 7.49
CA ALA A 56 4.12 -9.73 8.87
C ALA A 56 2.99 -9.16 9.75
N MET A 57 2.60 -7.90 9.52
CA MET A 57 1.48 -7.28 10.25
C MET A 57 0.13 -7.84 9.79
N TRP A 58 -0.02 -8.14 8.49
CA TRP A 58 -1.23 -8.78 7.96
C TRP A 58 -1.41 -10.18 8.53
N ALA A 59 -0.35 -10.99 8.53
CA ALA A 59 -0.36 -12.34 9.08
C ALA A 59 -0.76 -12.35 10.57
N ARG A 60 -0.26 -11.38 11.35
CA ARG A 60 -0.66 -11.20 12.75
C ARG A 60 -2.14 -10.84 12.90
N ARG A 61 -2.67 -9.93 12.06
CA ARG A 61 -4.11 -9.57 12.08
C ARG A 61 -5.00 -10.77 11.76
N ARG A 62 -4.62 -11.60 10.79
CA ARG A 62 -5.39 -12.82 10.46
C ARG A 62 -5.44 -13.81 11.61
N ARG A 63 -4.34 -14.00 12.36
CA ARG A 63 -4.33 -14.89 13.53
C ARG A 63 -5.16 -14.39 14.70
N ALA A 64 -5.26 -13.07 14.89
CA ALA A 64 -6.07 -12.51 15.97
C ALA A 64 -7.58 -12.52 15.68
N ALA A 65 -7.98 -12.71 14.42
CA ALA A 65 -9.36 -12.77 13.98
C ALA A 65 -9.90 -14.22 13.82
N ALA A 66 -9.06 -15.22 14.10
CA ALA A 66 -9.39 -16.65 14.08
C ALA A 66 -9.52 -17.18 15.51
#